data_AF-A0A1F8Q0D8-F1
#
_entry.id   AF-A0A1F8Q0D8-F1
#
_cell.length_a   1.000
_cell.length_b   1.000
_cell.length_c   1.000
_cell.angle_alpha   90.00
_cell.angle_beta   90.00
_cell.angle_gamma   90.00
#
_symmetry.space_group_name_H-M   'P 1'
#
loop_
_entity.id
_entity.type
_entity.pdbx_description
1 polymer ?
#
loop_
_entity_poly.entity_id
_entity_poly.type
_entity_poly.pdbx_seq_one_letter_code
_entity_poly.pdbx_strand_id
1 'polypeptide(L)'
;MGFNVFDTQNTMVGTLASSVSSLFTEVKMKNPPVSSSGSRFAFLDNLRIYLTILVILHHTALAFGGSGSWTVDDPNADLLSEVVFTFFNAVNQTYFMSLFFLMAGYFTPRSLEKKGPRSYLLDRLIRLGIPILVYTTLIINLNEYIVRVRYMGLPMAWRLEYDPGHLWFLQALLLFAVIYVIYRLIIYKDTSASLWHVYLDRFPPDRVLVVCIAVLSVLTFLVRLAAPIGEWFFGLQLAHFSHYIFCFFVGILAYRGEWFSKLQRPQAKHWGIVALVTIPFFFVLLIAGGVLEGEEQLAKFMGGPTWQSFALSIWETILLFAISIFLLYFFRERINMRTPLLAVMATSVYTVYIIHQTIVTWVDTWFIPLDLHMFVKFAGVSLISIPLCFALAYLILKIPGVKRVVG
;
A
#
# COMPACT_ATOMS: atom_id res chain seq x y z
N MET A 1 -21.78 -14.39 -83.25
CA MET A 1 -22.39 -13.12 -82.77
C MET A 1 -23.59 -13.51 -81.91
N GLY A 2 -23.68 -13.28 -80.60
CA GLY A 2 -22.78 -12.62 -79.65
C GLY A 2 -22.79 -13.40 -78.32
N PHE A 3 -21.62 -13.43 -77.68
CA PHE A 3 -21.43 -13.97 -76.33
C PHE A 3 -22.02 -12.98 -75.32
N ASN A 4 -22.93 -13.45 -74.46
CA ASN A 4 -23.49 -12.68 -73.35
C ASN A 4 -22.46 -12.59 -72.22
N VAL A 5 -21.93 -11.39 -71.98
CA VAL A 5 -20.87 -11.06 -71.02
C VAL A 5 -21.42 -10.75 -69.61
N PHE A 6 -22.68 -11.10 -69.31
CA PHE A 6 -23.32 -10.70 -68.05
C PHE A 6 -23.46 -11.79 -66.97
N ASP A 7 -23.03 -13.03 -67.22
CA ASP A 7 -23.22 -14.15 -66.26
C ASP A 7 -21.96 -14.58 -65.50
N THR A 8 -20.79 -14.01 -65.83
CA THR A 8 -19.50 -14.34 -65.18
C THR A 8 -19.07 -13.34 -64.09
N GLN A 9 -19.80 -12.25 -63.88
CA GLN A 9 -19.51 -11.29 -62.80
C GLN A 9 -20.24 -11.61 -61.48
N ASN A 10 -21.42 -12.24 -61.52
CA ASN A 10 -22.16 -12.58 -60.28
C ASN A 10 -21.68 -13.87 -59.60
N THR A 11 -21.02 -14.76 -60.33
CA THR A 11 -20.41 -15.97 -59.77
C THR A 11 -19.07 -15.68 -59.09
N MET A 12 -18.25 -14.73 -59.57
CA MET A 12 -17.00 -14.37 -58.89
C MET A 12 -17.17 -13.56 -57.60
N VAL A 13 -18.23 -12.75 -57.47
CA VAL A 13 -18.52 -12.00 -56.24
C VAL A 13 -19.04 -12.91 -55.12
N GLY A 14 -19.77 -13.99 -55.47
CA GLY A 14 -20.22 -15.00 -54.51
C GLY A 14 -19.09 -15.87 -53.94
N THR A 15 -18.13 -16.29 -54.77
CA THR A 15 -17.01 -17.17 -54.32
C THR A 15 -15.91 -16.42 -53.58
N LEU A 16 -15.75 -15.11 -53.82
CA LEU A 16 -14.86 -14.24 -53.03
C LEU A 16 -15.48 -13.91 -51.65
N ALA A 17 -16.81 -13.74 -51.55
CA ALA A 17 -17.48 -13.54 -50.27
C ALA A 17 -17.43 -14.79 -49.36
N SER A 18 -17.54 -16.00 -49.94
CA SER A 18 -17.41 -17.26 -49.17
C SER A 18 -15.98 -17.55 -48.73
N SER A 19 -14.97 -17.15 -49.52
CA SER A 19 -13.55 -17.39 -49.22
C SER A 19 -12.97 -16.37 -48.22
N VAL A 20 -13.55 -15.16 -48.13
CA VAL A 20 -13.22 -14.18 -47.09
C VAL A 20 -13.92 -14.53 -45.76
N SER A 21 -15.12 -15.12 -45.80
CA SER A 21 -15.80 -15.61 -44.58
C SER A 21 -15.12 -16.81 -43.92
N SER A 22 -14.36 -17.63 -44.66
CA SER A 22 -13.59 -18.76 -44.10
C SER A 22 -12.24 -18.36 -43.51
N LEU A 23 -11.73 -17.15 -43.81
CA LEU A 23 -10.51 -16.60 -43.22
C LEU A 23 -10.74 -15.91 -41.87
N PHE A 24 -12.00 -15.64 -41.51
CA PHE A 24 -12.42 -15.30 -40.14
C PHE A 24 -12.88 -16.55 -39.38
N THR A 25 -12.06 -17.60 -39.43
CA THR A 25 -12.18 -18.64 -38.40
C THR A 25 -11.89 -17.94 -37.09
N GLU A 26 -12.91 -17.80 -36.26
CA GLU A 26 -12.76 -17.41 -34.86
C GLU A 26 -11.55 -18.18 -34.32
N VAL A 27 -10.45 -17.47 -34.09
CA VAL A 27 -9.60 -17.80 -32.95
C VAL A 27 -10.54 -17.60 -31.78
N LYS A 28 -11.33 -18.63 -31.46
CA LYS A 28 -11.87 -18.84 -30.13
C LYS A 28 -10.63 -18.79 -29.27
N MET A 29 -10.34 -17.59 -28.75
CA MET A 29 -9.51 -17.43 -27.58
C MET A 29 -10.16 -18.38 -26.60
N LYS A 30 -9.56 -19.56 -26.47
CA LYS A 30 -9.95 -20.57 -25.52
C LYS A 30 -9.84 -19.80 -24.22
N ASN A 31 -10.99 -19.36 -23.69
CA ASN A 31 -11.04 -18.70 -22.41
C ASN A 31 -10.17 -19.57 -21.51
N PRO A 32 -9.07 -19.04 -20.94
CA PRO A 32 -8.24 -19.84 -20.06
C PRO A 32 -9.19 -20.50 -19.08
N PRO A 33 -9.00 -21.81 -18.78
CA PRO A 33 -9.91 -22.53 -17.91
C PRO A 33 -10.17 -21.62 -16.71
N VAL A 34 -11.46 -21.35 -16.45
CA VAL A 34 -11.90 -20.54 -15.32
C VAL A 34 -11.50 -21.32 -14.08
N SER A 35 -10.21 -21.23 -13.72
CA SER A 35 -9.72 -21.54 -12.40
C SER A 35 -10.54 -20.67 -11.47
N SER A 36 -11.22 -21.30 -10.52
CA SER A 36 -12.10 -20.65 -9.56
C SER A 36 -11.56 -19.26 -9.19
N SER A 37 -12.23 -18.21 -9.68
CA SER A 37 -11.81 -16.82 -9.52
C SER A 37 -11.68 -16.40 -8.05
N GLY A 38 -12.14 -17.24 -7.13
CA GLY A 38 -11.94 -17.11 -5.69
C GLY A 38 -10.52 -17.34 -5.19
N SER A 39 -9.72 -18.27 -5.73
CA SER A 39 -8.39 -18.53 -5.14
C SER A 39 -7.35 -17.48 -5.53
N ARG A 40 -7.45 -16.89 -6.73
CA ARG A 40 -6.45 -15.93 -7.23
C ARG A 40 -6.36 -14.62 -6.43
N PHE A 41 -7.41 -14.26 -5.68
CA PHE A 41 -7.45 -13.02 -4.89
C PHE A 41 -7.35 -13.25 -3.38
N ALA A 42 -7.54 -14.48 -2.90
CA ALA A 42 -7.56 -14.75 -1.45
C ALA A 42 -6.23 -14.36 -0.78
N PHE A 43 -5.09 -14.67 -1.42
CA PHE A 43 -3.80 -14.27 -0.88
C PHE A 43 -3.60 -12.75 -0.78
N LEU A 44 -4.17 -11.96 -1.70
CA LEU A 44 -4.09 -10.49 -1.64
C LEU A 44 -4.98 -9.91 -0.54
N ASP A 45 -6.09 -10.58 -0.23
CA ASP A 45 -6.93 -10.22 0.91
C ASP A 45 -6.21 -10.56 2.23
N ASN A 46 -5.58 -11.74 2.31
CA ASN A 46 -4.79 -12.17 3.46
C ASN A 46 -3.55 -11.27 3.67
N LEU A 47 -2.88 -10.86 2.60
CA LEU A 47 -1.78 -9.90 2.66
C LEU A 47 -2.27 -8.55 3.19
N ARG A 48 -3.43 -8.06 2.75
CA ARG A 48 -4.03 -6.82 3.30
C ARG A 48 -4.35 -6.93 4.78
N ILE A 49 -4.88 -8.07 5.24
CA ILE A 49 -5.12 -8.30 6.67
C ILE A 49 -3.80 -8.22 7.45
N TYR A 50 -2.77 -8.94 6.98
CA TYR A 50 -1.44 -8.92 7.60
C TYR A 50 -0.85 -7.51 7.67
N LEU A 51 -0.87 -6.76 6.57
CA LEU A 51 -0.37 -5.38 6.56
C LEU A 51 -1.20 -4.46 7.46
N THR A 52 -2.51 -4.67 7.57
CA THR A 52 -3.37 -3.88 8.47
C THR A 52 -3.05 -4.17 9.93
N ILE A 53 -2.78 -5.43 10.28
CA ILE A 53 -2.28 -5.79 11.62
C ILE A 53 -0.93 -5.11 11.88
N LEU A 54 -0.03 -5.10 10.89
CA LEU A 54 1.25 -4.40 11.01
C LEU A 54 1.11 -2.89 11.18
N VAL A 55 0.09 -2.25 10.60
CA VAL A 55 -0.20 -0.82 10.84
C VAL A 55 -0.51 -0.61 12.32
N ILE A 56 -1.36 -1.46 12.91
CA ILE A 56 -1.70 -1.40 14.34
C ILE A 56 -0.44 -1.57 15.19
N LEU A 57 0.35 -2.62 14.92
CA LEU A 57 1.59 -2.89 15.63
C LEU A 57 2.62 -1.76 15.46
N HIS A 58 2.74 -1.17 14.27
CA HIS A 58 3.61 -0.03 14.01
C HIS A 58 3.30 1.12 14.96
N HIS A 59 2.03 1.49 15.06
CA HIS A 59 1.58 2.58 15.89
C HIS A 59 1.63 2.26 17.38
N THR A 60 1.33 1.02 17.79
CA THR A 60 1.55 0.58 19.17
C THR A 60 3.03 0.66 19.56
N ALA A 61 3.95 0.34 18.66
CA ALA A 61 5.39 0.46 18.94
C ALA A 61 5.82 1.92 19.16
N LEU A 62 5.22 2.89 18.46
CA LEU A 62 5.49 4.32 18.67
C LEU A 62 5.15 4.78 20.09
N ALA A 63 4.08 4.25 20.69
CA ALA A 63 3.68 4.60 22.04
C ALA A 63 4.68 4.13 23.12
N PHE A 64 5.57 3.19 22.82
CA PHE A 64 6.43 2.52 23.81
C PHE A 64 7.93 2.60 23.49
N GLY A 65 8.35 3.57 22.67
CA GLY A 65 9.76 3.87 22.35
C GLY A 65 10.13 3.78 20.87
N GLY A 66 9.18 3.46 19.99
CA GLY A 66 9.42 3.44 18.54
C GLY A 66 9.58 4.85 17.95
N SER A 67 10.44 4.99 16.94
CA SER A 67 10.63 6.26 16.23
C SER A 67 9.44 6.62 15.32
N GLY A 68 8.88 7.82 15.52
CA GLY A 68 7.78 8.39 14.74
C GLY A 68 6.95 9.38 15.56
N SER A 69 5.83 9.84 15.00
CA SER A 69 4.88 10.68 15.72
C SER A 69 3.64 9.89 16.10
N TRP A 70 3.24 9.97 17.37
CA TRP A 70 2.04 9.35 17.90
C TRP A 70 1.30 10.29 18.85
N THR A 71 0.06 9.94 19.22
CA THR A 71 -0.81 10.79 20.04
C THR A 71 -0.43 10.86 21.50
N VAL A 72 0.11 9.77 22.03
CA VAL A 72 0.52 9.63 23.43
C VAL A 72 1.58 8.55 23.52
N ASP A 73 2.71 8.88 24.10
CA ASP A 73 3.85 8.00 24.28
C ASP A 73 4.21 7.86 25.77
N ASP A 74 4.81 6.73 26.11
CA ASP A 74 5.30 6.47 27.45
C ASP A 74 6.66 7.16 27.65
N PRO A 75 6.75 8.14 28.57
CA PRO A 75 7.98 8.91 28.75
C PRO A 75 9.10 8.11 29.42
N ASN A 76 8.83 6.88 29.88
CA ASN A 76 9.78 6.05 30.60
C ASN A 76 10.42 4.96 29.73
N ALA A 77 10.38 5.11 28.41
CA ALA A 77 10.95 4.12 27.50
C ALA A 77 12.45 3.94 27.79
N ASP A 78 12.87 2.70 28.03
CA ASP A 78 14.27 2.35 28.23
C ASP A 78 14.98 2.16 26.88
N LEU A 79 16.31 2.29 26.88
CA LEU A 79 17.13 2.19 25.66
C LEU A 79 16.90 0.90 24.87
N LEU A 80 16.68 -0.24 25.53
CA LEU A 80 16.45 -1.51 24.82
C LEU A 80 15.12 -1.45 24.06
N SER A 81 14.07 -0.94 24.70
CA SER A 81 12.76 -0.74 24.08
C SER A 81 12.84 0.24 22.91
N GLU A 82 13.53 1.36 23.07
CA GLU A 82 13.72 2.35 22.01
C GLU A 82 14.43 1.76 20.77
N VAL A 83 15.53 1.04 20.99
CA VAL A 83 16.29 0.40 19.91
C VAL A 83 15.47 -0.65 19.19
N VAL A 84 14.78 -1.52 19.93
CA VAL A 84 13.99 -2.62 19.33
C VAL A 84 12.79 -2.10 18.57
N PHE A 85 12.03 -1.17 19.16
CA PHE A 85 10.85 -0.62 18.49
C PHE A 85 11.25 0.29 17.34
N THR A 86 12.28 1.12 17.45
CA THR A 86 12.79 1.91 16.32
C THR A 86 13.23 1.02 15.17
N PHE A 87 13.93 -0.08 15.45
CA PHE A 87 14.29 -1.06 14.42
C PHE A 87 13.06 -1.70 13.76
N PHE A 88 12.07 -2.10 14.56
CA PHE A 88 10.81 -2.62 14.04
C PHE A 88 10.09 -1.60 13.14
N ASN A 89 9.91 -0.36 13.61
CA ASN A 89 9.30 0.72 12.85
C ASN A 89 10.05 1.01 11.55
N ALA A 90 11.39 1.09 11.60
CA ALA A 90 12.23 1.34 10.43
C ALA A 90 12.08 0.24 9.36
N VAL A 91 12.19 -1.04 9.74
CA VAL A 91 12.02 -2.16 8.81
C VAL A 91 10.59 -2.19 8.25
N ASN A 92 9.59 -2.02 9.12
CA ASN A 92 8.18 -2.03 8.71
C ASN A 92 7.89 -0.91 7.70
N GLN A 93 8.42 0.30 7.95
CA GLN A 93 8.26 1.49 7.10
C GLN A 93 8.75 1.26 5.66
N THR A 94 9.72 0.37 5.44
CA THR A 94 10.29 0.14 4.10
C THR A 94 9.31 -0.44 3.08
N TYR A 95 8.27 -1.17 3.51
CA TYR A 95 7.44 -1.94 2.57
C TYR A 95 5.94 -1.85 2.78
N PHE A 96 5.43 -1.70 4.01
CA PHE A 96 4.02 -1.97 4.29
C PHE A 96 3.04 -1.01 3.57
N MET A 97 3.27 0.30 3.66
CA MET A 97 2.45 1.30 2.94
C MET A 97 2.65 1.20 1.44
N SER A 98 3.89 0.98 0.99
CA SER A 98 4.22 0.77 -0.42
C SER A 98 3.48 -0.44 -1.02
N LEU A 99 3.34 -1.54 -0.27
CA LEU A 99 2.53 -2.68 -0.68
C LEU A 99 1.03 -2.35 -0.76
N PHE A 100 0.49 -1.53 0.14
CA PHE A 100 -0.88 -1.02 0.02
C PHE A 100 -1.06 -0.19 -1.26
N PHE A 101 -0.12 0.70 -1.59
CA PHE A 101 -0.13 1.44 -2.86
C PHE A 101 -0.02 0.52 -4.08
N LEU A 102 0.84 -0.51 -4.02
CA LEU A 102 0.96 -1.52 -5.08
C LEU A 102 -0.35 -2.27 -5.31
N MET A 103 -1.04 -2.68 -4.24
CA MET A 103 -2.35 -3.32 -4.38
C MET A 103 -3.42 -2.34 -4.88
N ALA A 104 -3.41 -1.10 -4.41
CA ALA A 104 -4.32 -0.07 -4.91
C ALA A 104 -4.12 0.17 -6.42
N GLY A 105 -2.87 0.24 -6.87
CA GLY A 105 -2.52 0.32 -8.29
C GLY A 105 -2.97 -0.91 -9.07
N TYR A 106 -2.77 -2.10 -8.52
CA TYR A 106 -3.18 -3.37 -9.15
C TYR A 106 -4.68 -3.45 -9.45
N PHE A 107 -5.54 -2.97 -8.55
CA PHE A 107 -7.00 -3.01 -8.76
C PHE A 107 -7.55 -1.82 -9.56
N THR A 108 -6.76 -0.76 -9.77
CA THR A 108 -7.22 0.48 -10.39
C THR A 108 -7.61 0.33 -11.87
N PRO A 109 -6.82 -0.31 -12.77
CA PRO A 109 -7.17 -0.42 -14.18
C PRO A 109 -8.52 -1.09 -14.42
N ARG A 110 -8.75 -2.25 -13.78
CA ARG A 110 -10.01 -2.99 -13.87
C ARG A 110 -11.21 -2.18 -13.39
N SER A 111 -11.04 -1.48 -12.26
CA SER A 111 -12.10 -0.67 -11.68
C SER A 111 -12.47 0.51 -12.58
N LEU A 112 -11.48 1.16 -13.17
CA LEU A 112 -11.70 2.26 -14.11
C LEU A 112 -12.38 1.78 -15.39
N GLU A 113 -11.91 0.68 -15.97
CA GLU A 113 -12.48 0.11 -17.21
C GLU A 113 -13.93 -0.34 -17.04
N LYS A 114 -14.27 -0.94 -15.89
CA LYS A 114 -15.63 -1.41 -15.61
C LYS A 114 -16.62 -0.27 -15.38
N LYS A 115 -16.20 0.82 -14.72
CA LYS A 115 -17.09 1.91 -14.30
C LYS A 115 -17.07 3.13 -15.24
N GLY A 116 -16.00 3.29 -16.01
CA GLY A 116 -15.69 4.52 -16.73
C GLY A 116 -15.16 5.63 -15.81
N PRO A 117 -14.55 6.70 -16.36
CA PRO A 117 -13.86 7.74 -15.60
C PRO A 117 -14.70 8.44 -14.53
N ARG A 118 -15.89 8.91 -14.91
CA ARG A 118 -16.77 9.68 -14.01
C ARG A 118 -17.25 8.85 -12.82
N SER A 119 -17.79 7.66 -13.08
CA SER A 119 -18.30 6.80 -12.00
C SER A 119 -17.17 6.27 -11.13
N TYR A 120 -15.98 6.01 -11.69
CA TYR A 120 -14.79 5.67 -10.92
C TYR A 120 -14.39 6.76 -9.93
N LEU A 121 -14.26 8.02 -10.39
CA LEU A 121 -13.87 9.13 -9.51
C LEU A 121 -14.93 9.43 -8.44
N LEU A 122 -16.22 9.39 -8.78
CA LEU A 122 -17.30 9.59 -7.80
C LEU A 122 -17.29 8.51 -6.72
N ASP A 123 -17.11 7.24 -7.11
CA ASP A 123 -17.00 6.13 -6.15
C ASP A 123 -15.78 6.28 -5.24
N ARG A 124 -14.63 6.71 -5.78
CA ARG A 124 -13.43 7.02 -4.97
C ARG A 124 -13.66 8.21 -4.04
N LEU A 125 -14.27 9.30 -4.52
CA LEU A 125 -14.55 10.48 -3.72
C LEU A 125 -15.48 10.15 -2.55
N ILE A 126 -16.53 9.36 -2.78
CA ILE A 126 -17.43 8.91 -1.72
C ILE A 126 -16.68 8.02 -0.74
N ARG A 127 -16.00 6.97 -1.23
CA ARG A 127 -15.37 5.96 -0.37
C ARG A 127 -14.19 6.50 0.43
N LEU A 128 -13.40 7.41 -0.13
CA LEU A 128 -12.18 7.92 0.51
C LEU A 128 -12.39 9.32 1.11
N GLY A 129 -13.12 10.20 0.43
CA GLY A 129 -13.33 11.59 0.85
C GLY A 129 -14.27 11.72 2.04
N ILE A 130 -15.34 10.92 2.11
CA ILE A 130 -16.24 10.94 3.28
C ILE A 130 -15.50 10.52 4.55
N PRO A 131 -14.74 9.40 4.59
CA PRO A 131 -13.95 9.07 5.78
C PRO A 131 -12.93 10.14 6.18
N ILE A 132 -12.25 10.77 5.21
CA ILE A 132 -11.32 11.89 5.51
C ILE A 132 -12.08 13.04 6.18
N LEU A 133 -13.24 13.43 5.63
CA LEU A 133 -14.05 14.51 6.20
C LEU A 133 -14.55 14.17 7.61
N VAL A 134 -15.06 12.95 7.80
CA VAL A 134 -15.52 12.48 9.12
C VAL A 134 -14.36 12.44 10.11
N TYR A 135 -13.18 12.03 9.69
CA TYR A 135 -12.03 11.96 10.56
C TYR A 135 -11.54 13.34 10.99
N THR A 136 -11.30 14.21 10.02
CA THR A 136 -10.73 15.56 10.25
C THR A 136 -11.67 16.49 11.02
N THR A 137 -12.95 16.13 11.13
CA THR A 137 -13.93 16.91 11.90
C THR A 137 -14.33 16.24 13.22
N LEU A 138 -14.70 14.96 13.21
CA LEU A 138 -15.27 14.29 14.37
C LEU A 138 -14.24 13.41 15.10
N ILE A 139 -13.58 12.50 14.37
CA ILE A 139 -12.71 11.49 15.00
C ILE A 139 -11.47 12.12 15.62
N ILE A 140 -10.90 13.15 14.98
CA ILE A 140 -9.73 13.85 15.52
C ILE A 140 -10.06 14.53 16.85
N ASN A 141 -11.24 15.15 16.98
CA ASN A 141 -11.71 15.75 18.23
C ASN A 141 -12.07 14.69 19.29
N LEU A 142 -12.53 13.51 18.87
CA LEU A 142 -12.70 12.38 19.79
C LEU A 142 -11.36 11.92 20.36
N ASN A 143 -10.32 11.80 19.52
CA ASN A 143 -8.97 11.44 19.97
C ASN A 143 -8.40 12.51 20.92
N GLU A 144 -8.59 13.79 20.59
CA GLU A 144 -8.22 14.92 21.44
C GLU A 144 -8.92 14.86 22.81
N TYR A 145 -10.22 14.56 22.84
CA TYR A 145 -10.96 14.38 24.08
C TYR A 145 -10.42 13.20 24.92
N ILE A 146 -10.15 12.05 24.29
CA ILE A 146 -9.61 10.86 24.96
C ILE A 146 -8.27 11.18 25.65
N VAL A 147 -7.36 11.84 24.94
CA VAL A 147 -6.01 12.11 25.46
C VAL A 147 -6.02 13.34 26.37
N ARG A 148 -6.46 14.49 25.88
CA ARG A 148 -6.29 15.77 26.58
C ARG A 148 -7.24 15.89 27.77
N VAL A 149 -8.52 15.56 27.58
CA VAL A 149 -9.52 15.71 28.65
C VAL A 149 -9.51 14.52 29.57
N ARG A 150 -9.68 13.31 29.03
CA ARG A 150 -9.90 12.12 29.86
C ARG A 150 -8.62 11.59 30.50
N TYR A 151 -7.50 11.62 29.79
CA TYR A 151 -6.23 11.08 30.28
C TYR A 151 -5.38 12.15 31.00
N MET A 152 -5.18 13.32 30.40
CA MET A 152 -4.34 14.39 30.99
C MET A 152 -5.09 15.31 31.96
N GLY A 153 -6.43 15.28 32.00
CA GLY A 153 -7.22 16.18 32.85
C GLY A 153 -7.19 17.65 32.41
N LEU A 154 -6.82 17.93 31.16
CA LEU A 154 -6.73 19.27 30.60
C LEU A 154 -8.07 19.68 29.94
N PRO A 155 -8.34 20.99 29.77
CA PRO A 155 -9.54 21.44 29.05
C PRO A 155 -9.62 20.92 27.61
N MET A 156 -10.80 20.90 27.00
CA MET A 156 -10.95 20.55 25.59
C MET A 156 -10.30 21.61 24.69
N ALA A 157 -9.56 21.19 23.66
CA ALA A 157 -9.07 22.06 22.59
C ALA A 157 -9.65 21.59 21.26
N TRP A 158 -10.68 22.27 20.76
CA TRP A 158 -11.32 21.88 19.50
C TRP A 158 -10.37 22.09 18.32
N ARG A 159 -10.16 21.03 17.55
CA ARG A 159 -9.42 21.06 16.29
C ARG A 159 -10.40 21.28 15.15
N LEU A 160 -10.34 22.47 14.54
CA LEU A 160 -11.16 22.86 13.39
C LEU A 160 -10.35 22.91 12.08
N GLU A 161 -9.03 22.77 12.17
CA GLU A 161 -8.13 22.76 11.04
C GLU A 161 -8.17 21.42 10.31
N TYR A 162 -7.96 21.47 8.99
CA TYR A 162 -7.84 20.26 8.18
C TYR A 162 -6.55 19.52 8.53
N ASP A 163 -6.72 18.36 9.16
CA ASP A 163 -5.67 17.40 9.42
C ASP A 163 -6.19 15.98 9.10
N PRO A 164 -5.68 15.32 8.05
CA PRO A 164 -6.09 13.96 7.73
C PRO A 164 -5.50 12.94 8.73
N GLY A 165 -4.53 13.31 9.56
CA GLY A 165 -3.82 12.41 10.48
C GLY A 165 -3.36 11.14 9.78
N HIS A 166 -3.65 9.98 10.37
CA HIS A 166 -3.34 8.70 9.76
C HIS A 166 -4.10 8.42 8.45
N LEU A 167 -5.16 9.17 8.08
CA LEU A 167 -5.89 8.99 6.81
C LEU A 167 -5.18 9.62 5.60
N TRP A 168 -3.97 10.15 5.75
CA TRP A 168 -3.15 10.65 4.64
C TRP A 168 -3.07 9.68 3.44
N PHE A 169 -3.10 8.36 3.68
CA PHE A 169 -3.11 7.35 2.63
C PHE A 169 -4.36 7.46 1.74
N LEU A 170 -5.54 7.72 2.30
CA LEU A 170 -6.78 7.90 1.54
C LEU A 170 -6.71 9.17 0.68
N GLN A 171 -6.12 10.24 1.22
CA GLN A 171 -5.87 11.48 0.48
C GLN A 171 -4.93 11.22 -0.71
N ALA A 172 -3.83 10.50 -0.48
CA ALA A 172 -2.91 10.12 -1.55
C ALA A 172 -3.58 9.24 -2.62
N LEU A 173 -4.42 8.29 -2.23
CA LEU A 173 -5.18 7.46 -3.16
C LEU A 173 -6.20 8.26 -4.00
N LEU A 174 -6.84 9.28 -3.42
CA LEU A 174 -7.68 10.20 -4.19
C LEU A 174 -6.88 10.96 -5.24
N LEU A 175 -5.72 11.49 -4.86
CA LEU A 175 -4.81 12.17 -5.78
C LEU A 175 -4.37 11.23 -6.91
N PHE A 176 -3.94 10.01 -6.58
CA PHE A 176 -3.52 9.02 -7.56
C PHE A 176 -4.67 8.59 -8.49
N ALA A 177 -5.90 8.50 -7.97
CA ALA A 177 -7.07 8.21 -8.79
C ALA A 177 -7.34 9.31 -9.82
N VAL A 178 -7.24 10.59 -9.42
CA VAL A 178 -7.40 11.74 -10.32
C VAL A 178 -6.29 11.76 -11.37
N ILE A 179 -5.02 11.65 -10.94
CA ILE A 179 -3.86 11.62 -11.84
C ILE A 179 -3.98 10.48 -12.85
N TYR A 180 -4.35 9.28 -12.40
CA TYR A 180 -4.49 8.13 -13.29
C TYR A 180 -5.62 8.31 -14.31
N VAL A 181 -6.74 8.93 -13.93
CA VAL A 181 -7.81 9.24 -14.87
C VAL A 181 -7.37 10.29 -15.89
N ILE A 182 -6.72 11.37 -15.46
CA ILE A 182 -6.17 12.39 -16.36
C ILE A 182 -5.18 11.75 -17.34
N TYR A 183 -4.25 10.95 -16.83
CA TYR A 183 -3.31 10.17 -17.64
C TYR A 183 -4.04 9.32 -18.69
N ARG A 184 -5.10 8.60 -18.29
CA ARG A 184 -5.90 7.77 -19.22
C ARG A 184 -6.67 8.60 -20.24
N LEU A 185 -7.18 9.78 -19.90
CA LEU A 185 -7.91 10.63 -20.84
C LEU A 185 -7.00 11.29 -21.87
N ILE A 186 -5.76 11.60 -21.48
CA ILE A 186 -4.75 12.20 -22.38
C ILE A 186 -4.15 11.14 -23.30
N ILE A 187 -3.66 10.03 -22.75
CA ILE A 187 -2.90 9.03 -23.55
C ILE A 187 -3.82 8.12 -24.36
N TYR A 188 -5.02 7.81 -23.87
CA TYR A 188 -5.93 6.89 -24.56
C TYR A 188 -6.75 7.56 -25.67
N LYS A 189 -6.63 8.89 -25.84
CA LYS A 189 -7.21 9.58 -27.00
C LYS A 189 -6.46 9.29 -28.30
N ASP A 190 -5.18 8.92 -28.22
CA ASP A 190 -4.29 8.91 -29.38
C ASP A 190 -3.54 7.60 -29.65
N THR A 191 -3.80 6.51 -28.92
CA THR A 191 -3.08 5.26 -29.23
C THR A 191 -3.84 3.97 -28.90
N SER A 192 -4.21 3.27 -29.97
CA SER A 192 -4.46 1.81 -30.02
C SER A 192 -3.18 0.99 -29.73
N ALA A 193 -2.01 1.62 -29.54
CA ALA A 193 -0.71 0.96 -29.50
C ALA A 193 0.02 1.08 -28.14
N SER A 194 0.27 -0.09 -27.56
CA SER A 194 1.63 -0.59 -27.29
C SER A 194 2.54 -0.05 -26.17
N LEU A 195 2.18 0.96 -25.37
CA LEU A 195 3.08 1.40 -24.29
C LEU A 195 3.15 0.45 -23.06
N TRP A 196 2.29 -0.57 -22.97
CA TRP A 196 2.13 -1.42 -21.78
C TRP A 196 2.46 -2.91 -21.97
N HIS A 197 3.10 -3.31 -23.07
CA HIS A 197 3.50 -4.71 -23.32
C HIS A 197 4.75 -5.16 -22.53
N VAL A 198 5.08 -4.49 -21.42
CA VAL A 198 6.30 -4.76 -20.67
C VAL A 198 6.11 -6.03 -19.84
N TYR A 199 6.79 -7.09 -20.26
CA TYR A 199 6.80 -8.40 -19.60
C TYR A 199 5.41 -9.01 -19.43
N LEU A 200 4.68 -9.19 -20.53
CA LEU A 200 3.42 -9.92 -20.49
C LEU A 200 3.63 -11.39 -20.09
N ASP A 201 4.72 -12.06 -20.49
CA ASP A 201 4.84 -13.51 -20.29
C ASP A 201 5.64 -13.92 -19.05
N ARG A 202 6.15 -12.96 -18.27
CA ARG A 202 7.00 -13.26 -17.10
C ARG A 202 6.93 -12.20 -16.02
N PHE A 203 7.38 -12.55 -14.82
CA PHE A 203 7.72 -11.56 -13.80
C PHE A 203 8.97 -10.76 -14.21
N PRO A 204 9.12 -9.48 -13.81
CA PRO A 204 10.32 -8.70 -14.12
C PRO A 204 11.61 -9.41 -13.67
N PRO A 205 12.64 -9.51 -14.52
CA PRO A 205 13.89 -10.19 -14.18
C PRO A 205 14.73 -9.39 -13.19
N ASP A 206 15.60 -10.06 -12.43
CA ASP A 206 16.37 -9.43 -11.34
C ASP A 206 17.21 -8.23 -11.79
N ARG A 207 17.80 -8.27 -13.00
CA ARG A 207 18.53 -7.12 -13.56
C ARG A 207 17.68 -5.85 -13.64
N VAL A 208 16.39 -5.98 -13.94
CA VAL A 208 15.46 -4.83 -14.01
C VAL A 208 15.15 -4.35 -12.60
N LEU A 209 14.93 -5.28 -11.67
CA LEU A 209 14.68 -4.94 -10.27
C LEU A 209 15.86 -4.20 -9.65
N VAL A 210 17.10 -4.63 -9.92
CA VAL A 210 18.33 -3.96 -9.47
C VAL A 210 18.46 -2.55 -10.06
N VAL A 211 18.18 -2.39 -11.36
CA VAL A 211 18.16 -1.05 -11.98
C VAL A 211 17.09 -0.17 -11.34
N CYS A 212 15.89 -0.69 -11.10
CA CYS A 212 14.84 0.04 -10.41
C CYS A 212 15.25 0.42 -8.98
N ILE A 213 15.92 -0.46 -8.24
CA ILE A 213 16.44 -0.15 -6.90
C ILE A 213 17.45 1.00 -6.97
N ALA A 214 18.42 0.94 -7.90
CA ALA A 214 19.42 1.99 -8.05
C ALA A 214 18.77 3.35 -8.37
N VAL A 215 17.88 3.39 -9.37
CA VAL A 215 17.17 4.62 -9.77
C VAL A 215 16.29 5.14 -8.62
N LEU A 216 15.53 4.25 -7.98
CA LEU A 216 14.58 4.65 -6.94
C LEU A 216 15.30 5.11 -5.65
N SER A 217 16.47 4.55 -5.35
CA SER A 217 17.31 5.02 -4.23
C SER A 217 17.80 6.45 -4.47
N VAL A 218 18.27 6.74 -5.69
CA VAL A 218 18.69 8.11 -6.08
C VAL A 218 17.50 9.07 -6.05
N LEU A 219 16.35 8.69 -6.62
CA LEU A 219 15.16 9.53 -6.60
C LEU A 219 14.67 9.81 -5.18
N THR A 220 14.69 8.81 -4.29
CA THR A 220 14.31 8.96 -2.89
C THR A 220 15.25 9.92 -2.16
N PHE A 221 16.57 9.77 -2.38
CA PHE A 221 17.55 10.69 -1.83
C PHE A 221 17.37 12.13 -2.35
N LEU A 222 17.16 12.31 -3.65
CA LEU A 222 16.92 13.64 -4.24
C LEU A 222 15.67 14.32 -3.66
N VAL A 223 14.59 13.57 -3.44
CA VAL A 223 13.39 14.10 -2.76
C VAL A 223 13.73 14.52 -1.33
N ARG A 224 14.53 13.73 -0.60
CA ARG A 224 14.95 14.02 0.78
C ARG A 224 15.95 15.17 0.92
N LEU A 225 16.51 15.68 -0.19
CA LEU A 225 17.24 16.94 -0.17
C LEU A 225 16.30 18.13 0.06
N ALA A 226 15.06 18.05 -0.44
CA ALA A 226 14.07 19.13 -0.38
C ALA A 226 12.96 18.88 0.64
N ALA A 227 12.65 17.62 0.95
CA ALA A 227 11.64 17.21 1.91
C ALA A 227 12.16 16.04 2.77
N PRO A 228 12.93 16.33 3.84
CA PRO A 228 13.40 15.34 4.81
C PRO A 228 12.27 14.50 5.43
N ILE A 229 12.61 13.32 5.92
CA ILE A 229 11.75 12.52 6.81
C ILE A 229 11.44 13.37 8.04
N GLY A 230 10.18 13.35 8.47
CA GLY A 230 9.65 14.21 9.54
C GLY A 230 8.88 15.42 9.03
N GLU A 231 9.13 15.89 7.80
CA GLU A 231 8.41 17.04 7.24
C GLU A 231 7.09 16.65 6.57
N TRP A 232 6.03 17.40 6.90
CA TRP A 232 4.68 17.16 6.42
C TRP A 232 4.17 18.32 5.57
N PHE A 233 3.72 18.01 4.35
CA PHE A 233 3.09 18.96 3.43
C PHE A 233 1.65 18.56 3.17
N PHE A 234 0.68 19.35 3.67
CA PHE A 234 -0.76 19.01 3.63
C PHE A 234 -1.07 17.60 4.15
N GLY A 235 -0.43 17.21 5.26
CA GLY A 235 -0.59 15.87 5.85
C GLY A 235 0.08 14.75 5.06
N LEU A 236 0.93 15.06 4.07
CA LEU A 236 1.72 14.08 3.33
C LEU A 236 3.21 14.24 3.63
N GLN A 237 3.87 13.15 3.99
CA GLN A 237 5.32 13.11 4.19
C GLN A 237 6.03 12.74 2.88
N LEU A 238 6.42 13.75 2.11
CA LEU A 238 6.91 13.59 0.73
C LEU A 238 8.18 12.72 0.63
N ALA A 239 8.97 12.62 1.70
CA ALA A 239 10.17 11.79 1.81
C ALA A 239 9.97 10.31 1.43
N HIS A 240 8.73 9.80 1.47
CA HIS A 240 8.40 8.41 1.13
C HIS A 240 7.66 8.26 -0.23
N PHE A 241 7.28 9.37 -0.87
CA PHE A 241 6.39 9.33 -2.03
C PHE A 241 7.05 8.74 -3.28
N SER A 242 8.38 8.77 -3.40
CA SER A 242 9.10 8.05 -4.46
C SER A 242 8.73 6.57 -4.47
N HIS A 243 8.74 5.91 -3.30
CA HIS A 243 8.34 4.50 -3.16
C HIS A 243 6.85 4.30 -3.42
N TYR A 244 5.99 5.16 -2.86
CA TYR A 244 4.54 5.03 -2.99
C TYR A 244 4.05 5.19 -4.43
N ILE A 245 4.55 6.21 -5.13
CA ILE A 245 4.27 6.47 -6.55
C ILE A 245 4.76 5.27 -7.37
N PHE A 246 6.02 4.86 -7.19
CA PHE A 246 6.60 3.73 -7.90
C PHE A 246 5.75 2.46 -7.72
N CYS A 247 5.42 2.11 -6.48
CA CYS A 247 4.63 0.93 -6.18
C CYS A 247 3.22 0.97 -6.78
N PHE A 248 2.54 2.12 -6.75
CA PHE A 248 1.23 2.26 -7.39
C PHE A 248 1.30 2.00 -8.89
N PHE A 249 2.30 2.56 -9.60
CA PHE A 249 2.49 2.30 -11.03
C PHE A 249 2.91 0.86 -11.34
N VAL A 250 3.78 0.27 -10.53
CA VAL A 250 4.13 -1.16 -10.60
C VAL A 250 2.89 -2.03 -10.40
N GLY A 251 1.97 -1.63 -9.52
CA GLY A 251 0.68 -2.30 -9.36
C GLY A 251 -0.12 -2.33 -10.67
N ILE A 252 -0.25 -1.19 -11.34
CA ILE A 252 -0.94 -1.08 -12.64
C ILE A 252 -0.29 -2.01 -13.68
N LEU A 253 1.03 -2.01 -13.76
CA LEU A 253 1.80 -2.90 -14.64
C LEU A 253 1.58 -4.38 -14.31
N ALA A 254 1.65 -4.72 -13.03
CA ALA A 254 1.47 -6.08 -12.53
C ALA A 254 0.08 -6.63 -12.83
N TYR A 255 -0.96 -5.78 -12.86
CA TYR A 255 -2.30 -6.18 -13.30
C TYR A 255 -2.32 -6.56 -14.77
N ARG A 256 -1.70 -5.75 -15.64
CA ARG A 256 -1.66 -5.99 -17.10
C ARG A 256 -0.83 -7.21 -17.46
N GLY A 257 0.33 -7.38 -16.82
CA GLY A 257 1.24 -8.51 -17.06
C GLY A 257 0.92 -9.75 -16.22
N GLU A 258 -0.09 -9.71 -15.36
CA GLU A 258 -0.42 -10.78 -14.39
C GLU A 258 0.80 -11.23 -13.56
N TRP A 259 1.70 -10.30 -13.23
CA TRP A 259 3.02 -10.59 -12.67
C TRP A 259 2.96 -11.43 -11.40
N PHE A 260 2.00 -11.18 -10.50
CA PHE A 260 1.90 -11.95 -9.26
C PHE A 260 1.64 -13.44 -9.49
N SER A 261 1.04 -13.84 -10.61
CA SER A 261 0.87 -15.26 -10.96
C SER A 261 2.11 -15.88 -11.59
N LYS A 262 3.01 -15.05 -12.14
CA LYS A 262 4.21 -15.43 -12.88
C LYS A 262 5.49 -15.40 -12.04
N LEU A 263 5.42 -14.88 -10.81
CA LEU A 263 6.53 -14.88 -9.86
C LEU A 263 6.93 -16.31 -9.49
N GLN A 264 8.20 -16.65 -9.63
CA GLN A 264 8.71 -18.01 -9.42
C GLN A 264 9.41 -18.17 -8.06
N ARG A 265 9.42 -19.40 -7.55
CA ARG A 265 10.06 -19.77 -6.27
C ARG A 265 11.53 -19.36 -6.17
N PRO A 266 12.40 -19.62 -7.17
CA PRO A 266 13.82 -19.31 -7.04
C PRO A 266 14.07 -17.82 -6.85
N GLN A 267 13.35 -17.00 -7.63
CA GLN A 267 13.43 -15.55 -7.55
C GLN A 267 12.92 -15.03 -6.20
N ALA A 268 11.74 -15.49 -5.76
CA ALA A 268 11.21 -15.09 -4.45
C ALA A 268 12.10 -15.51 -3.28
N LYS A 269 12.71 -16.69 -3.35
CA LYS A 269 13.70 -17.16 -2.35
C LYS A 269 14.94 -16.27 -2.36
N HIS A 270 15.46 -15.94 -3.54
CA HIS A 270 16.62 -15.05 -3.68
C HIS A 270 16.36 -13.71 -3.00
N TRP A 271 15.24 -13.05 -3.31
CA TRP A 271 14.86 -11.78 -2.68
C TRP A 271 14.56 -11.91 -1.19
N GLY A 272 14.02 -13.05 -0.73
CA GLY A 272 13.88 -13.32 0.70
C GLY A 272 15.23 -13.41 1.44
N ILE A 273 16.25 -14.00 0.81
CA ILE A 273 17.61 -14.03 1.36
C ILE A 273 18.22 -12.62 1.36
N VAL A 274 18.03 -11.85 0.30
CA VAL A 274 18.45 -10.44 0.24
C VAL A 274 17.83 -9.66 1.40
N ALA A 275 16.53 -9.80 1.65
CA ALA A 275 15.87 -9.16 2.79
C ALA A 275 16.52 -9.57 4.12
N LEU A 276 16.68 -10.86 4.37
CA LEU A 276 17.26 -11.38 5.62
C LEU A 276 18.69 -10.86 5.86
N VAL A 277 19.49 -10.76 4.81
CA VAL A 277 20.87 -10.24 4.88
C VAL A 277 20.88 -8.73 5.06
N THR A 278 20.02 -7.98 4.36
CA THR A 278 20.02 -6.50 4.39
C THR A 278 19.39 -5.93 5.66
N ILE A 279 18.40 -6.58 6.27
CA ILE A 279 17.75 -6.11 7.51
C ILE A 279 18.76 -5.71 8.61
N PRO A 280 19.72 -6.57 9.03
CA PRO A 280 20.65 -6.23 10.11
C PRO A 280 21.66 -5.12 9.74
N PHE A 281 21.83 -4.78 8.45
CA PHE A 281 22.66 -3.63 8.05
C PHE A 281 22.13 -2.31 8.57
N PHE A 282 20.87 -2.24 9.04
CA PHE A 282 20.36 -1.07 9.75
C PHE A 282 21.29 -0.63 10.88
N PHE A 283 21.69 -1.58 11.75
CA PHE A 283 22.58 -1.28 12.87
C PHE A 283 23.97 -0.87 12.41
N VAL A 284 24.49 -1.52 11.37
CA VAL A 284 25.78 -1.16 10.77
C VAL A 284 25.74 0.28 10.25
N LEU A 285 24.66 0.66 9.55
CA LEU A 285 24.48 2.01 9.03
C LEU A 285 24.38 3.03 10.16
N LEU A 286 23.58 2.78 11.20
CA LEU A 286 23.46 3.70 12.33
C LEU A 286 24.79 3.90 13.07
N ILE A 287 25.51 2.81 13.36
CA ILE A 287 26.81 2.87 14.04
C ILE A 287 27.84 3.60 13.16
N ALA A 288 27.97 3.21 11.89
CA ALA A 288 28.89 3.88 10.96
C ALA A 288 28.52 5.34 10.71
N GLY A 289 27.24 5.69 10.83
CA GLY A 289 26.72 7.04 10.71
C GLY A 289 26.94 7.92 11.94
N GLY A 290 27.51 7.37 13.01
CA GLY A 290 27.86 8.12 14.22
C GLY A 290 26.72 8.23 15.23
N VAL A 291 25.73 7.33 15.24
CA VAL A 291 24.60 7.42 16.21
C VAL A 291 25.05 7.47 17.67
N LEU A 292 26.23 6.91 17.98
CA LEU A 292 26.83 6.93 19.32
C LEU A 292 27.55 8.25 19.66
N GLU A 293 27.72 9.14 18.68
CA GLU A 293 28.45 10.41 18.81
C GLU A 293 27.53 11.60 19.11
N GLY A 294 26.21 11.44 18.98
CA GLY A 294 25.20 12.44 19.36
C GLY A 294 24.00 12.50 18.42
N GLU A 295 22.91 13.14 18.89
CA GLU A 295 21.63 13.23 18.17
C GLU A 295 21.72 13.96 16.82
N GLU A 296 22.67 14.89 16.67
CA GLU A 296 22.93 15.58 15.39
C GLU A 296 23.25 14.59 14.26
N GLN A 297 23.93 13.48 14.57
CA GLN A 297 24.25 12.45 13.59
C GLN A 297 23.00 11.67 13.15
N LEU A 298 22.02 11.50 14.05
CA LEU A 298 20.74 10.87 13.71
C LEU A 298 19.94 11.74 12.73
N ALA A 299 19.96 13.07 12.91
CA ALA A 299 19.28 14.00 11.99
C ALA A 299 19.79 13.88 10.54
N LYS A 300 21.07 13.51 10.33
CA LYS A 300 21.66 13.32 9.00
C LYS A 300 21.04 12.15 8.23
N PHE A 301 20.36 11.22 8.90
CA PHE A 301 19.62 10.13 8.25
C PHE A 301 18.26 10.60 7.72
N MET A 302 17.68 11.65 8.29
CA MET A 302 16.34 12.11 7.94
C MET A 302 16.32 12.82 6.58
N GLY A 303 17.41 13.47 6.17
CA GLY A 303 17.50 14.14 4.87
C GLY A 303 18.79 14.93 4.67
N GLY A 304 18.80 15.77 3.64
CA GLY A 304 19.95 16.61 3.30
C GLY A 304 21.06 15.89 2.51
N PRO A 305 22.10 16.64 2.06
CA PRO A 305 23.16 16.14 1.19
C PRO A 305 24.22 15.35 1.96
N THR A 306 23.79 14.33 2.70
CA THR A 306 24.64 13.51 3.56
C THR A 306 24.72 12.09 3.00
N TRP A 307 25.83 11.39 3.27
CA TRP A 307 25.95 10.00 2.87
C TRP A 307 24.99 9.10 3.68
N GLN A 308 24.66 9.48 4.93
CA GLN A 308 23.71 8.77 5.79
C GLN A 308 22.31 8.72 5.17
N SER A 309 21.79 9.86 4.71
CA SER A 309 20.50 9.96 4.01
C SER A 309 20.50 9.13 2.72
N PHE A 310 21.59 9.15 1.96
CA PHE A 310 21.72 8.33 0.74
C PHE A 310 21.76 6.84 1.06
N ALA A 311 22.56 6.43 2.04
CA ALA A 311 22.68 5.04 2.46
C ALA A 311 21.36 4.47 3.02
N LEU A 312 20.62 5.27 3.81
CA LEU A 312 19.28 4.89 4.27
C LEU A 312 18.32 4.73 3.10
N SER A 313 18.35 5.65 2.13
CA SER A 313 17.51 5.55 0.93
C SER A 313 17.77 4.26 0.13
N ILE A 314 19.04 3.83 0.04
CA ILE A 314 19.41 2.54 -0.56
C ILE A 314 18.87 1.37 0.26
N TRP A 315 19.12 1.38 1.58
CA TRP A 315 18.71 0.31 2.48
C TRP A 315 17.19 0.08 2.44
N GLU A 316 16.40 1.15 2.55
CA GLU A 316 14.94 1.08 2.48
C GLU A 316 14.46 0.59 1.10
N THR A 317 15.09 1.05 0.01
CA THR A 317 14.70 0.65 -1.34
C THR A 317 15.02 -0.82 -1.62
N ILE A 318 16.15 -1.35 -1.13
CA ILE A 318 16.46 -2.78 -1.23
C ILE A 318 15.39 -3.59 -0.48
N LEU A 319 15.09 -3.21 0.77
CA LEU A 319 14.10 -3.92 1.59
C LEU A 319 12.69 -3.84 1.03
N LEU A 320 12.29 -2.69 0.47
CA LEU A 320 11.02 -2.52 -0.26
C LEU A 320 10.85 -3.64 -1.28
N PHE A 321 11.81 -3.84 -2.18
CA PHE A 321 11.73 -4.86 -3.21
C PHE A 321 11.82 -6.26 -2.61
N ALA A 322 12.83 -6.49 -1.77
CA ALA A 322 13.16 -7.80 -1.23
C ALA A 322 12.00 -8.40 -0.42
N ILE A 323 11.46 -7.63 0.53
CA ILE A 323 10.34 -8.04 1.38
C ILE A 323 9.05 -8.14 0.55
N SER A 324 8.75 -7.15 -0.31
CA SER A 324 7.52 -7.18 -1.11
C SER A 324 7.43 -8.40 -2.03
N ILE A 325 8.52 -8.73 -2.74
CA ILE A 325 8.56 -9.89 -3.64
C ILE A 325 8.41 -11.18 -2.85
N PHE A 326 9.13 -11.31 -1.73
CA PHE A 326 9.02 -12.47 -0.86
C PHE A 326 7.60 -12.64 -0.31
N LEU A 327 6.99 -11.59 0.24
CA LEU A 327 5.65 -11.63 0.81
C LEU A 327 4.58 -11.96 -0.23
N LEU A 328 4.66 -11.37 -1.44
CA LEU A 328 3.72 -11.69 -2.52
C LEU A 328 3.75 -13.18 -2.88
N TYR A 329 4.94 -13.78 -3.00
CA TYR A 329 5.08 -15.21 -3.24
C TYR A 329 4.63 -16.05 -2.03
N PHE A 330 5.07 -15.68 -0.82
CA PHE A 330 4.78 -16.43 0.40
C PHE A 330 3.27 -16.50 0.65
N PHE A 331 2.55 -15.38 0.56
CA PHE A 331 1.10 -15.39 0.72
C PHE A 331 0.42 -16.17 -0.40
N ARG A 332 0.86 -16.04 -1.66
CA ARG A 332 0.28 -16.78 -2.79
C ARG A 332 0.40 -18.30 -2.65
N GLU A 333 1.51 -18.79 -2.10
CA GLU A 333 1.77 -20.23 -2.01
C GLU A 333 1.42 -20.85 -0.65
N ARG A 334 1.49 -20.06 0.44
CA ARG A 334 1.36 -20.58 1.82
C ARG A 334 0.13 -20.06 2.54
N ILE A 335 -0.33 -18.86 2.23
CA ILE A 335 -1.49 -18.21 2.88
C ILE A 335 -2.53 -17.84 1.84
N ASN A 336 -2.85 -18.79 0.96
CA ASN A 336 -3.85 -18.63 -0.09
C ASN A 336 -5.14 -19.38 0.23
N MET A 337 -5.69 -19.07 1.40
CA MET A 337 -6.87 -19.72 1.96
C MET A 337 -8.00 -18.72 2.15
N ARG A 338 -9.24 -19.23 2.13
CA ARG A 338 -10.44 -18.47 2.48
C ARG A 338 -11.14 -19.22 3.61
N THR A 339 -11.11 -18.65 4.80
CA THR A 339 -11.92 -19.12 5.95
C THR A 339 -13.01 -18.09 6.25
N PRO A 340 -14.08 -18.45 6.97
CA PRO A 340 -15.12 -17.49 7.37
C PRO A 340 -14.55 -16.29 8.13
N LEU A 341 -13.60 -16.52 9.04
CA LEU A 341 -12.91 -15.46 9.78
C LEU A 341 -12.11 -14.55 8.84
N LEU A 342 -11.29 -15.11 7.95
CA LEU A 342 -10.51 -14.31 7.00
C LEU A 342 -11.39 -13.52 6.04
N ALA A 343 -12.54 -14.06 5.64
CA ALA A 343 -13.50 -13.33 4.82
C ALA A 343 -14.07 -12.11 5.56
N VAL A 344 -14.44 -12.26 6.83
CA VAL A 344 -14.90 -11.15 7.68
C VAL A 344 -13.79 -10.10 7.87
N MET A 345 -12.59 -10.54 8.23
CA MET A 345 -11.43 -9.66 8.40
C MET A 345 -11.10 -8.91 7.11
N ALA A 346 -11.09 -9.58 5.96
CA ALA A 346 -10.81 -8.99 4.65
C ALA A 346 -11.80 -7.89 4.29
N THR A 347 -13.08 -8.06 4.61
CA THR A 347 -14.09 -6.99 4.42
C THR A 347 -13.95 -5.84 5.41
N SER A 348 -13.28 -6.06 6.54
CA SER A 348 -13.17 -5.09 7.63
C SER A 348 -11.90 -4.24 7.58
N VAL A 349 -10.86 -4.65 6.83
CA VAL A 349 -9.53 -3.99 6.83
C VAL A 349 -9.60 -2.49 6.57
N TYR A 350 -10.48 -2.04 5.67
CA TYR A 350 -10.60 -0.62 5.35
C TYR A 350 -11.24 0.18 6.49
N THR A 351 -12.22 -0.40 7.18
CA THR A 351 -12.83 0.23 8.36
C THR A 351 -11.85 0.21 9.54
N VAL A 352 -11.12 -0.88 9.75
CA VAL A 352 -10.03 -0.97 10.73
C VAL A 352 -9.02 0.16 10.51
N TYR A 353 -8.59 0.36 9.27
CA TYR A 353 -7.67 1.45 8.93
C TYR A 353 -8.19 2.82 9.37
N ILE A 354 -9.50 3.11 9.31
CA ILE A 354 -10.06 4.41 9.68
C ILE A 354 -10.12 4.61 11.21
N ILE A 355 -10.34 3.53 11.97
CA ILE A 355 -10.64 3.61 13.41
C ILE A 355 -9.48 3.19 14.30
N HIS A 356 -8.44 2.59 13.75
CA HIS A 356 -7.38 1.97 14.56
C HIS A 356 -6.68 2.99 15.45
N GLN A 357 -6.42 4.20 14.97
CA GLN A 357 -5.79 5.23 15.82
C GLN A 357 -6.61 5.50 17.07
N THR A 358 -7.92 5.73 16.94
CA THR A 358 -8.80 5.95 18.11
C THR A 358 -8.73 4.80 19.11
N ILE A 359 -8.75 3.57 18.61
CA ILE A 359 -8.76 2.38 19.47
C ILE A 359 -7.40 2.21 20.16
N VAL A 360 -6.30 2.28 19.40
CA VAL A 360 -4.95 2.12 19.95
C VAL A 360 -4.67 3.21 20.96
N THR A 361 -4.90 4.48 20.63
CA THR A 361 -4.74 5.61 21.57
C THR A 361 -5.57 5.41 22.84
N TRP A 362 -6.81 4.94 22.72
CA TRP A 362 -7.64 4.69 23.90
C TRP A 362 -7.07 3.59 24.80
N VAL A 363 -6.61 2.48 24.23
CA VAL A 363 -5.99 1.38 24.98
C VAL A 363 -4.62 1.80 25.56
N ASP A 364 -3.84 2.60 24.83
CA ASP A 364 -2.54 3.13 25.28
C ASP A 364 -2.71 3.89 26.61
N THR A 365 -3.75 4.74 26.74
CA THR A 365 -4.02 5.50 27.97
C THR A 365 -4.26 4.64 29.21
N TRP A 366 -4.57 3.35 29.04
CA TRP A 366 -4.76 2.40 30.15
C TRP A 366 -3.46 1.72 30.53
N PHE A 367 -2.56 1.50 29.57
CA PHE A 367 -1.32 0.76 29.76
C PHE A 367 -0.14 1.67 30.13
N ILE A 368 -0.09 2.91 29.63
CA ILE A 368 1.01 3.84 29.90
C ILE A 368 1.21 4.07 31.42
N PRO A 369 0.17 4.29 32.24
CA PRO A 369 0.35 4.49 33.68
C PRO A 369 0.80 3.25 34.46
N LEU A 370 0.74 2.06 33.87
CA LEU A 370 1.09 0.83 34.56
C LEU A 370 2.61 0.73 34.74
N ASP A 371 3.06 0.26 35.90
CA ASP A 371 4.48 -0.02 36.14
C ASP A 371 4.84 -1.40 35.56
N LEU A 372 4.91 -1.47 34.23
CA LEU A 372 5.23 -2.66 33.45
C LEU A 372 6.30 -2.33 32.42
N HIS A 373 7.11 -3.33 32.07
CA HIS A 373 8.08 -3.20 30.98
C HIS A 373 7.38 -2.90 29.64
N MET A 374 7.96 -2.03 28.82
CA MET A 374 7.43 -1.64 27.50
C MET A 374 7.05 -2.81 26.59
N PHE A 375 7.81 -3.92 26.58
CA PHE A 375 7.42 -5.10 25.80
C PHE A 375 6.11 -5.74 26.27
N VAL A 376 5.84 -5.71 27.58
CA VAL A 376 4.59 -6.22 28.16
C VAL A 376 3.44 -5.27 27.82
N LYS A 377 3.67 -3.94 27.89
CA LYS A 377 2.69 -2.93 27.46
C LYS A 377 2.35 -3.08 25.98
N PHE A 378 3.36 -3.13 25.12
CA PHE A 378 3.22 -3.36 23.68
C PHE A 378 2.43 -4.63 23.38
N ALA A 379 2.77 -5.75 24.02
CA ALA A 379 2.05 -7.01 23.83
C ALA A 379 0.59 -6.91 24.30
N GLY A 380 0.35 -6.31 25.47
CA GLY A 380 -0.98 -6.10 26.03
C GLY A 380 -1.87 -5.24 25.14
N VAL A 381 -1.38 -4.07 24.73
CA VAL A 381 -2.09 -3.18 23.80
C VAL A 381 -2.36 -3.91 22.48
N SER A 382 -1.37 -4.60 21.92
CA SER A 382 -1.54 -5.32 20.63
C SER A 382 -2.61 -6.41 20.70
N LEU A 383 -2.57 -7.23 21.77
CA LEU A 383 -3.52 -8.33 21.98
C LEU A 383 -4.96 -7.86 22.20
N ILE A 384 -5.16 -6.63 22.67
CA ILE A 384 -6.47 -6.02 22.89
C ILE A 384 -6.93 -5.26 21.64
N SER A 385 -6.08 -4.36 21.13
CA SER A 385 -6.42 -3.43 20.05
C SER A 385 -6.68 -4.15 18.73
N ILE A 386 -5.93 -5.21 18.38
CA ILE A 386 -6.15 -5.93 17.11
C ILE A 386 -7.55 -6.58 17.07
N PRO A 387 -7.95 -7.46 18.03
CA PRO A 387 -9.30 -8.01 18.03
C PRO A 387 -10.38 -6.95 18.14
N LEU A 388 -10.17 -5.91 18.97
CA LEU A 388 -11.14 -4.84 19.17
C LEU A 388 -11.38 -4.04 17.89
N CYS A 389 -10.32 -3.71 17.14
CA CYS A 389 -10.41 -3.06 15.83
C CYS A 389 -11.26 -3.88 14.86
N PHE A 390 -10.97 -5.17 14.70
CA PHE A 390 -11.73 -6.02 13.77
C PHE A 390 -13.17 -6.24 14.22
N ALA A 391 -13.42 -6.41 15.51
CA ALA A 391 -14.75 -6.58 16.06
C ALA A 391 -15.61 -5.32 15.86
N LEU A 392 -15.09 -4.14 16.21
CA LEU A 392 -15.79 -2.87 16.01
C LEU A 392 -15.98 -2.55 14.53
N ALA A 393 -14.98 -2.78 13.69
CA ALA A 393 -15.11 -2.63 12.24
C ALA A 393 -16.23 -3.52 11.68
N TYR A 394 -16.30 -4.78 12.11
CA TYR A 394 -17.38 -5.69 11.71
C TYR A 394 -18.77 -5.18 12.15
N LEU A 395 -18.90 -4.62 13.36
CA LEU A 395 -20.16 -4.04 13.84
C LEU A 395 -20.53 -2.77 13.06
N ILE A 396 -19.57 -1.88 12.80
CA ILE A 396 -19.75 -0.67 12.00
C ILE A 396 -20.28 -1.01 10.59
N LEU A 397 -19.76 -2.09 9.99
CA LEU A 397 -20.21 -2.56 8.68
C LEU A 397 -21.65 -3.10 8.66
N LYS A 398 -22.27 -3.35 9.82
CA LYS A 398 -23.70 -3.70 9.91
C LYS A 398 -24.63 -2.49 9.90
N ILE A 399 -24.10 -1.28 10.09
CA ILE A 399 -24.90 -0.05 10.08
C ILE A 399 -25.39 0.21 8.64
N PRO A 400 -26.70 0.42 8.42
CA PRO A 400 -27.24 0.72 7.11
C PRO A 400 -26.55 1.93 6.46
N GLY A 401 -26.19 1.82 5.18
CA GLY A 401 -25.51 2.89 4.43
C GLY A 401 -23.99 2.93 4.61
N VAL A 402 -23.46 2.60 5.79
CA VAL A 402 -22.01 2.63 6.07
C VAL A 402 -21.24 1.64 5.20
N LYS A 403 -21.78 0.43 5.02
CA LYS A 403 -21.19 -0.59 4.13
C LYS A 403 -20.98 -0.11 2.69
N ARG A 404 -21.78 0.86 2.20
CA ARG A 404 -21.61 1.42 0.86
C ARG A 404 -20.38 2.31 0.74
N VAL A 405 -19.96 2.91 1.85
CA VAL A 405 -18.85 3.86 1.93
C VAL A 405 -17.55 3.14 2.32
N VAL A 406 -17.59 2.31 3.37
CA VAL A 406 -16.38 1.72 3.98
C VAL A 406 -16.30 0.19 3.90
N GLY A 407 -17.19 -0.45 3.14
CA GLY A 407 -17.24 -1.91 2.96
C GLY A 407 -17.01 -2.41 1.54
#